data_AF-A0A0J6YGJ5-F1
#
_entry.id   AF-A0A0J6YGJ5-F1
#
_cell.length_a   1.000
_cell.length_b   1.000
_cell.length_c   1.000
_cell.angle_alpha   90.00
_cell.angle_beta   90.00
_cell.angle_gamma   90.00
#
_symmetry.space_group_name_H-M   'P 1'
#
loop_
_entity.id
_entity.type
_entity.pdbx_description
1 polymer ?
#
loop_
_entity_poly.entity_id
_entity_poly.type
_entity_poly.pdbx_seq_one_letter_code
_entity_poly.pdbx_strand_id
1 'polypeptide(L)'
;MASGLQQRLTALSVTNKQTIPLIQRLQNWSATPGQGDEARVELGTEIHLRLKEMEDEMELLGVEIDQLEAGSGRRRDNEDKEAERERIVIMARKLEVNIKSVRTQFRKAQIHAKRNADIAKQKERQLLFSGIGEDGMPQRKASPKLTHDDLVVDASNDVTAALRRTHQLMQSELSRSQFAQQTLEQSTAALNSLSESYSNLDTLLASSRSLVSSLLRSQKSDTWYLETAFYILLGTIIWLLFRRIFYGPLWWLLWLPLKMIYRSMLAIFGLVGLSGGAQKSVTSVRHSVTSGLSATSMATVIPSARTLAEADSSESSQTASAIPATESESISEEIVKMVSEREKEEDQHRQSGGTNVDDISPEERKRQEEMPRNPKKRMWEENIDKASKKDEL
;
A
#
# COMPACT_ATOMS: atom_id res chain seq x y z
N MET A 1 -14.26 17.33 14.70
CA MET A 1 -13.24 16.47 14.04
C MET A 1 -13.87 15.69 12.91
N ALA A 2 -14.77 14.71 13.17
CA ALA A 2 -15.44 13.92 12.13
C ALA A 2 -16.02 14.75 10.95
N SER A 3 -16.76 15.83 11.25
CA SER A 3 -17.33 16.74 10.24
C SER A 3 -16.29 17.40 9.32
N GLY A 4 -15.12 17.80 9.85
CA GLY A 4 -14.05 18.41 9.05
C GLY A 4 -13.34 17.39 8.15
N LEU A 5 -13.16 16.17 8.64
CA LEU A 5 -12.61 15.05 7.87
C LEU A 5 -13.57 14.66 6.73
N GLN A 6 -14.87 14.56 7.01
CA GLN A 6 -15.91 14.35 6.00
C GLN A 6 -15.89 15.46 4.94
N GLN A 7 -15.77 16.73 5.33
CA GLN A 7 -15.66 17.84 4.38
C GLN A 7 -14.44 17.69 3.46
N ARG A 8 -13.25 17.35 4.00
CA ARG A 8 -12.05 17.08 3.21
C ARG A 8 -12.23 15.91 2.24
N LEU A 9 -12.78 14.78 2.70
CA LEU A 9 -13.11 13.64 1.82
C LEU A 9 -14.09 14.02 0.70
N THR A 10 -15.10 14.84 0.99
CA THR A 10 -16.01 15.31 -0.06
C THR A 10 -15.30 16.22 -1.07
N ALA A 11 -14.41 17.12 -0.62
CA ALA A 11 -13.60 17.96 -1.51
C ALA A 11 -12.69 17.12 -2.41
N LEU A 12 -11.97 16.15 -1.85
CA LEU A 12 -11.10 15.23 -2.59
C LEU A 12 -11.92 14.34 -3.57
N SER A 13 -13.16 13.98 -3.21
CA SER A 13 -14.07 13.29 -4.15
C SER A 13 -14.50 14.17 -5.33
N VAL A 14 -14.54 15.49 -5.16
CA VAL A 14 -14.87 16.46 -6.21
C VAL A 14 -13.66 16.72 -7.11
N THR A 15 -12.45 16.90 -6.56
CA THR A 15 -11.22 17.05 -7.36
C THR A 15 -10.92 15.78 -8.17
N ASN A 16 -11.19 14.59 -7.63
CA ASN A 16 -11.10 13.33 -8.37
C ASN A 16 -12.06 13.32 -9.58
N LYS A 17 -13.33 13.66 -9.37
CA LYS A 17 -14.33 13.78 -10.46
C LYS A 17 -13.94 14.83 -11.51
N GLN A 18 -13.34 15.95 -11.12
CA GLN A 18 -12.85 16.97 -12.04
C GLN A 18 -11.63 16.52 -12.86
N THR A 19 -10.86 15.55 -12.37
CA THR A 19 -9.65 15.03 -13.05
C THR A 19 -9.99 14.03 -14.16
N ILE A 20 -11.11 13.30 -14.05
CA ILE A 20 -11.59 12.34 -15.07
C ILE A 20 -11.76 12.97 -16.48
N PRO A 21 -12.48 14.10 -16.68
CA PRO A 21 -12.62 14.70 -18.01
C PRO A 21 -11.29 15.23 -18.58
N LEU A 22 -10.34 15.64 -17.73
CA LEU A 22 -9.00 16.01 -18.18
C LEU A 22 -8.25 14.79 -18.76
N ILE A 23 -8.37 13.62 -18.11
CA ILE A 23 -7.81 12.36 -18.62
C ILE A 23 -8.46 11.94 -19.94
N GLN A 24 -9.77 12.09 -20.08
CA GLN A 24 -10.48 11.85 -21.35
C GLN A 24 -10.01 12.81 -22.46
N ARG A 25 -9.81 14.10 -22.12
CA ARG A 25 -9.24 15.10 -23.04
C ARG A 25 -7.81 14.74 -23.46
N LEU A 26 -6.99 14.24 -22.55
CA LEU A 26 -5.64 13.76 -22.86
C LEU A 26 -5.68 12.53 -23.78
N GLN A 27 -6.53 11.55 -23.47
CA GLN A 27 -6.71 10.34 -24.29
C GLN A 27 -7.10 10.67 -25.73
N ASN A 28 -8.05 11.61 -25.89
CA ASN A 28 -8.60 12.03 -27.17
C ASN A 28 -7.82 13.19 -27.81
N TRP A 29 -6.60 13.48 -27.36
CA TRP A 29 -5.79 14.57 -27.90
C TRP A 29 -5.42 14.31 -29.38
N SER A 30 -6.10 15.00 -30.29
CA SER A 30 -5.73 15.06 -31.69
C SER A 30 -4.51 15.95 -31.86
N ALA A 31 -3.37 15.36 -32.26
CA ALA A 31 -2.20 16.12 -32.65
C ALA A 31 -2.45 16.81 -34.01
N THR A 32 -3.00 18.03 -33.96
CA THR A 32 -3.15 18.91 -35.13
C THR A 32 -1.77 19.25 -35.70
N PRO A 33 -1.52 19.06 -37.01
CA PRO A 33 -0.24 19.45 -37.61
C PRO A 33 0.10 20.91 -37.33
N GLY A 34 1.33 21.17 -36.86
CA GLY A 34 1.80 22.51 -36.47
C GLY A 34 1.41 22.98 -35.06
N GLN A 35 0.47 22.33 -34.37
CA GLN A 35 0.21 22.60 -32.96
C GLN A 35 1.16 21.76 -32.11
N GLY A 36 2.10 22.42 -31.42
CA GLY A 36 3.21 21.79 -30.72
C GLY A 36 2.80 20.71 -29.72
N ASP A 37 3.71 19.75 -29.51
CA ASP A 37 3.57 18.65 -28.53
C ASP A 37 3.32 19.17 -27.09
N GLU A 38 3.80 20.38 -26.83
CA GLU A 38 3.77 21.14 -25.57
C GLU A 38 2.42 21.11 -24.85
N ALA A 39 1.31 21.45 -25.50
CA ALA A 39 -0.01 21.48 -24.84
C ALA A 39 -0.51 20.08 -24.40
N ARG A 40 -0.03 19.00 -25.02
CA ARG A 40 -0.29 17.62 -24.56
C ARG A 40 0.57 17.28 -23.34
N VAL A 41 1.82 17.76 -23.32
CA VAL A 41 2.74 17.58 -22.19
C VAL A 41 2.25 18.37 -20.98
N GLU A 42 1.87 19.63 -21.16
CA GLU A 42 1.30 20.52 -20.13
C GLU A 42 0.07 19.88 -19.47
N LEU A 43 -0.94 19.49 -20.25
CA LEU A 43 -2.12 18.78 -19.76
C LEU A 43 -1.74 17.48 -19.02
N GLY A 44 -0.75 16.74 -19.54
CA GLY A 44 -0.22 15.55 -18.90
C GLY A 44 0.44 15.84 -17.53
N THR A 45 1.19 16.93 -17.42
CA THR A 45 1.83 17.37 -16.17
C THR A 45 0.82 17.92 -15.17
N GLU A 46 -0.21 18.65 -15.61
CA GLU A 46 -1.28 19.15 -14.76
C GLU A 46 -2.06 17.99 -14.13
N ILE A 47 -2.48 17.01 -14.93
CA ILE A 47 -3.18 15.81 -14.44
C ILE A 47 -2.27 15.02 -13.49
N HIS A 48 -0.99 14.88 -13.79
CA HIS A 48 -0.04 14.17 -12.92
C HIS A 48 0.12 14.87 -11.56
N LEU A 49 0.22 16.20 -11.54
CA LEU A 49 0.35 16.99 -10.32
C LEU A 49 -0.92 16.91 -9.49
N ARG A 50 -2.11 17.10 -10.09
CA ARG A 50 -3.42 16.93 -9.41
C ARG A 50 -3.59 15.52 -8.85
N LEU A 51 -3.20 14.48 -9.59
CA LEU A 51 -3.24 13.09 -9.12
C LEU A 51 -2.32 12.86 -7.92
N LYS A 52 -1.12 13.43 -7.96
CA LYS A 52 -0.18 13.33 -6.84
C LYS A 52 -0.70 14.09 -5.61
N GLU A 53 -1.21 15.30 -5.78
CA GLU A 53 -1.79 16.10 -4.69
C GLU A 53 -2.94 15.34 -4.00
N MET A 54 -3.84 14.71 -4.76
CA MET A 54 -4.90 13.86 -4.21
C MET A 54 -4.39 12.56 -3.54
N GLU A 55 -3.25 12.02 -3.97
CA GLU A 55 -2.60 10.87 -3.31
C GLU A 55 -1.98 11.31 -1.98
N ASP A 56 -1.20 12.39 -1.97
CA ASP A 56 -0.56 12.97 -0.79
C ASP A 56 -1.63 13.41 0.25
N GLU A 57 -2.76 14.00 -0.17
CA GLU A 57 -3.91 14.31 0.69
C GLU A 57 -4.60 13.05 1.25
N MET A 58 -4.72 11.99 0.44
CA MET A 58 -5.32 10.72 0.89
C MET A 58 -4.44 10.00 1.91
N GLU A 59 -3.10 10.05 1.77
CA GLU A 59 -2.18 9.52 2.77
C GLU A 59 -2.32 10.28 4.11
N LEU A 60 -2.42 11.61 4.08
CA LEU A 60 -2.66 12.42 5.29
C LEU A 60 -4.00 12.09 5.94
N LEU A 61 -5.08 11.99 5.15
CA LEU A 61 -6.41 11.63 5.64
C LEU A 61 -6.47 10.19 6.16
N GLY A 62 -5.74 9.25 5.55
CA GLY A 62 -5.59 7.88 6.03
C GLY A 62 -5.03 7.85 7.46
N VAL A 63 -3.97 8.61 7.72
CA VAL A 63 -3.39 8.74 9.07
C VAL A 63 -4.38 9.38 10.07
N GLU A 64 -5.23 10.33 9.66
CA GLU A 64 -6.31 10.85 10.50
C GLU A 64 -7.41 9.80 10.78
N ILE A 65 -7.72 8.94 9.80
CA ILE A 65 -8.73 7.88 9.91
C ILE A 65 -8.24 6.72 10.78
N ASP A 66 -7.00 6.27 10.60
CA ASP A 66 -6.39 5.19 11.40
C ASP A 66 -6.36 5.56 12.89
N GLN A 67 -6.16 6.84 13.21
CA GLN A 67 -6.28 7.35 14.59
C GLN A 67 -7.73 7.30 15.12
N LEU A 68 -8.73 7.52 14.26
CA LEU A 68 -10.15 7.40 14.62
C LEU A 68 -10.60 5.94 14.77
N GLU A 69 -10.00 5.01 14.03
CA GLU A 69 -10.21 3.57 14.12
C GLU A 69 -9.53 3.00 15.38
N ALA A 70 -8.25 3.32 15.62
CA ALA A 70 -7.51 2.93 16.82
C ALA A 70 -8.11 3.49 18.13
N GLY A 71 -8.76 4.65 18.07
CA GLY A 71 -9.48 5.25 19.20
C GLY A 71 -10.77 4.52 19.62
N SER A 72 -11.25 3.55 18.83
CA SER A 72 -12.53 2.85 19.03
C SER A 72 -12.61 2.03 20.33
N GLY A 73 -11.51 1.38 20.73
CA GLY A 73 -11.51 0.32 21.75
C GLY A 73 -11.77 0.71 23.22
N ARG A 74 -12.38 1.88 23.53
CA ARG A 74 -12.44 2.38 24.92
C ARG A 74 -13.76 2.95 25.46
N ARG A 75 -14.82 3.21 24.66
CA ARG A 75 -16.13 3.69 25.17
C ARG A 75 -17.32 3.21 24.33
N ARG A 76 -18.02 2.20 24.83
CA ARG A 76 -19.21 1.52 24.25
C ARG A 76 -20.52 2.33 24.37
N ASP A 77 -20.45 3.65 24.29
CA ASP A 77 -21.50 4.55 24.83
C ASP A 77 -22.03 5.55 23.79
N ASN A 78 -21.75 5.38 22.48
CA ASN A 78 -22.17 6.32 21.44
C ASN A 78 -22.32 5.63 20.05
N GLU A 79 -23.35 4.80 19.91
CA GLU A 79 -23.71 4.06 18.68
C GLU A 79 -23.83 4.99 17.45
N ASP A 80 -24.46 6.17 17.60
CA ASP A 80 -24.56 7.17 16.53
C ASP A 80 -23.18 7.64 16.00
N LYS A 81 -22.20 7.83 16.90
CA LYS A 81 -20.85 8.28 16.51
C LYS A 81 -20.01 7.15 15.93
N GLU A 82 -20.33 5.90 16.24
CA GLU A 82 -19.73 4.73 15.60
C GLU A 82 -20.25 4.61 14.16
N ALA A 83 -21.57 4.73 13.95
CA ALA A 83 -22.18 4.75 12.61
C ALA A 83 -21.68 5.90 11.72
N GLU A 84 -21.44 7.10 12.28
CA GLU A 84 -20.80 8.21 11.54
C GLU A 84 -19.35 7.89 11.12
N ARG A 85 -18.57 7.23 11.99
CA ARG A 85 -17.18 6.85 11.69
C ARG A 85 -17.11 5.77 10.61
N GLU A 86 -17.95 4.75 10.69
CA GLU A 86 -18.00 3.68 9.69
C GLU A 86 -18.31 4.26 8.29
N ARG A 87 -19.27 5.19 8.20
CA ARG A 87 -19.56 5.91 6.94
C ARG A 87 -18.33 6.66 6.41
N ILE A 88 -17.58 7.33 7.27
CA ILE A 88 -16.34 8.04 6.90
C ILE A 88 -15.27 7.05 6.39
N VAL A 89 -15.03 5.94 7.09
CA VAL A 89 -14.08 4.90 6.69
C VAL A 89 -14.46 4.29 5.33
N ILE A 90 -15.74 3.98 5.12
CA ILE A 90 -16.26 3.44 3.85
C ILE A 90 -16.07 4.44 2.71
N MET A 91 -16.36 5.73 2.93
CA MET A 91 -16.14 6.78 1.92
C MET A 91 -14.66 6.92 1.56
N ALA A 92 -13.76 6.87 2.55
CA ALA A 92 -12.32 6.96 2.33
C ALA A 92 -11.77 5.78 1.54
N ARG A 93 -12.06 4.53 1.94
CA ARG A 93 -11.64 3.31 1.22
C ARG A 93 -12.17 3.31 -0.22
N LYS A 94 -13.42 3.75 -0.44
CA LYS A 94 -13.99 3.92 -1.79
C LYS A 94 -13.22 4.96 -2.62
N LEU A 95 -12.83 6.08 -2.00
CA LEU A 95 -12.12 7.16 -2.68
C LEU A 95 -10.67 6.77 -3.01
N GLU A 96 -9.98 6.05 -2.12
CA GLU A 96 -8.65 5.47 -2.36
C GLU A 96 -8.64 4.54 -3.60
N VAL A 97 -9.61 3.62 -3.71
CA VAL A 97 -9.78 2.76 -4.88
C VAL A 97 -10.05 3.57 -6.15
N ASN A 98 -10.86 4.64 -6.06
CA ASN A 98 -11.12 5.53 -7.19
C ASN A 98 -9.85 6.27 -7.65
N ILE A 99 -9.02 6.81 -6.75
CA ILE A 99 -7.75 7.47 -7.10
C ILE A 99 -6.83 6.49 -7.83
N LYS A 100 -6.64 5.28 -7.28
CA LYS A 100 -5.85 4.21 -7.91
C LYS A 100 -6.37 3.85 -9.30
N SER A 101 -7.69 3.69 -9.46
CA SER A 101 -8.34 3.45 -10.76
C SER A 101 -8.05 4.58 -11.76
N VAL A 102 -8.30 5.84 -11.37
CA VAL A 102 -8.07 7.02 -12.21
C VAL A 102 -6.60 7.14 -12.62
N ARG A 103 -5.64 6.76 -11.77
CA ARG A 103 -4.21 6.70 -12.15
C ARG A 103 -3.90 5.64 -13.21
N THR A 104 -4.52 4.46 -13.14
CA THR A 104 -4.37 3.46 -14.22
C THR A 104 -4.97 3.96 -15.54
N GLN A 105 -6.10 4.68 -15.48
CA GLN A 105 -6.73 5.32 -16.63
C GLN A 105 -5.84 6.41 -17.22
N PHE A 106 -5.25 7.27 -16.40
CA PHE A 106 -4.26 8.27 -16.83
C PHE A 106 -3.06 7.64 -17.55
N ARG A 107 -2.49 6.55 -17.02
CA ARG A 107 -1.38 5.83 -17.67
C ARG A 107 -1.79 5.27 -19.05
N LYS A 108 -3.00 4.72 -19.17
CA LYS A 108 -3.56 4.24 -20.46
C LYS A 108 -3.76 5.42 -21.43
N ALA A 109 -4.35 6.52 -20.96
CA ALA A 109 -4.57 7.75 -21.74
C ALA A 109 -3.25 8.36 -22.24
N GLN A 110 -2.21 8.43 -21.41
CA GLN A 110 -0.90 8.94 -21.78
C GLN A 110 -0.23 8.12 -22.90
N ILE A 111 -0.35 6.78 -22.85
CA ILE A 111 0.15 5.89 -23.90
C ILE A 111 -0.64 6.10 -25.20
N HIS A 112 -1.97 6.22 -25.11
CA HIS A 112 -2.83 6.48 -26.28
C HIS A 112 -2.51 7.83 -26.94
N ALA A 113 -2.42 8.89 -26.14
CA ALA A 113 -2.08 10.24 -26.59
C ALA A 113 -0.69 10.31 -27.24
N LYS A 114 0.30 9.58 -26.68
CA LYS A 114 1.63 9.44 -27.27
C LYS A 114 1.58 8.73 -28.63
N ARG A 115 0.90 7.58 -28.73
CA ARG A 115 0.74 6.85 -30.00
C ARG A 115 0.09 7.72 -31.08
N ASN A 116 -0.97 8.45 -30.73
CA ASN A 116 -1.66 9.35 -31.67
C ASN A 116 -0.74 10.47 -32.16
N ALA A 117 0.09 11.04 -31.29
CA ALA A 117 1.06 12.06 -31.66
C ALA A 117 2.22 11.51 -32.51
N ASP A 118 2.71 10.30 -32.23
CA ASP A 118 3.75 9.64 -33.03
C ASP A 118 3.23 9.31 -34.44
N ILE A 119 1.97 8.86 -34.56
CA ILE A 119 1.28 8.65 -35.85
C ILE A 119 1.12 9.97 -36.61
N ALA A 120 0.74 11.07 -35.94
CA ALA A 120 0.62 12.38 -36.57
C ALA A 120 1.97 12.90 -37.09
N LYS A 121 3.05 12.79 -36.31
CA LYS A 121 4.41 13.15 -36.72
C LYS A 121 4.92 12.31 -37.91
N GLN A 122 4.52 11.04 -37.99
CA GLN A 122 4.84 10.20 -39.15
C GLN A 122 4.10 10.69 -40.41
N LYS A 123 2.81 11.04 -40.31
CA LYS A 123 2.04 11.61 -41.43
C LYS A 123 2.60 12.96 -41.89
N GLU A 124 2.97 13.84 -40.96
CA GLU A 124 3.65 15.11 -41.27
C GLU A 124 4.95 14.89 -42.05
N ARG A 125 5.81 13.97 -41.59
CA ARG A 125 7.03 13.60 -42.32
C ARG A 125 6.73 13.05 -43.72
N GLN A 126 5.72 12.19 -43.87
CA GLN A 126 5.32 11.66 -45.17
C GLN A 126 4.89 12.77 -46.14
N LEU A 127 4.11 13.76 -45.67
CA LEU A 127 3.70 14.92 -46.47
C LEU A 127 4.88 15.82 -46.87
N LEU A 128 5.89 15.97 -46.00
CA LEU A 128 7.10 16.72 -46.30
C LEU A 128 8.00 15.98 -47.32
N PHE A 129 8.08 14.65 -47.25
CA PHE A 129 8.86 13.85 -48.21
C PHE A 129 8.16 13.64 -49.56
N SER A 130 6.81 13.57 -49.60
CA SER A 130 6.08 13.48 -50.88
C SER A 130 6.28 14.71 -51.76
N GLY A 131 6.48 15.89 -51.17
CA GLY A 131 6.81 17.12 -51.91
C GLY A 131 8.16 17.10 -52.66
N ILE A 132 8.98 16.07 -52.46
CA ILE A 132 10.30 15.87 -53.09
C ILE A 132 10.29 14.64 -54.03
N GLY A 133 9.22 13.84 -54.01
CA GLY A 133 9.25 12.44 -54.43
C GLY A 133 8.77 12.08 -55.84
N GLU A 134 8.11 12.99 -56.58
CA GLU A 134 7.33 12.57 -57.77
C GLU A 134 7.75 13.17 -59.13
N ASP A 135 8.44 14.33 -59.20
CA ASP A 135 8.82 15.00 -60.46
C ASP A 135 10.27 15.60 -60.46
N GLY A 136 11.21 14.89 -59.84
CA GLY A 136 12.48 15.49 -59.37
C GLY A 136 13.82 15.05 -60.01
N MET A 137 13.91 14.72 -61.31
CA MET A 137 15.21 14.40 -61.93
C MET A 137 16.09 15.65 -62.17
N PRO A 138 17.27 15.80 -61.52
CA PRO A 138 18.14 16.95 -61.74
C PRO A 138 18.95 16.78 -63.04
N GLN A 139 18.43 17.34 -64.14
CA GLN A 139 19.06 17.27 -65.45
C GLN A 139 20.37 18.08 -65.50
N ARG A 140 21.50 17.44 -65.14
CA ARG A 140 22.85 18.00 -65.34
C ARG A 140 23.13 18.15 -66.83
N LYS A 141 23.04 19.37 -67.35
CA LYS A 141 23.45 19.72 -68.71
C LYS A 141 24.97 19.51 -68.86
N ALA A 142 25.37 18.60 -69.75
CA ALA A 142 26.76 18.43 -70.12
C ALA A 142 27.23 19.61 -70.98
N SER A 143 28.38 20.21 -70.64
CA SER A 143 29.01 21.30 -71.38
C SER A 143 29.73 20.77 -72.64
N PRO A 144 29.79 21.56 -73.73
CA PRO A 144 30.51 21.18 -74.94
C PRO A 144 32.03 21.31 -74.79
N LYS A 145 32.76 20.61 -75.68
CA LYS A 145 34.22 20.46 -75.68
C LYS A 145 34.96 21.81 -75.62
N LEU A 146 35.67 22.05 -74.52
CA LEU A 146 36.54 23.21 -74.29
C LEU A 146 37.93 23.00 -74.92
N THR A 147 38.62 24.09 -75.22
CA THR A 147 39.97 24.06 -75.80
C THR A 147 41.03 23.66 -74.76
N HIS A 148 42.25 23.31 -75.16
CA HIS A 148 43.27 22.84 -74.21
C HIS A 148 43.66 23.92 -73.18
N ASP A 149 43.73 25.20 -73.59
CA ASP A 149 43.99 26.32 -72.68
C ASP A 149 42.81 26.57 -71.73
N ASP A 150 41.56 26.50 -72.22
CA ASP A 150 40.38 26.56 -71.34
C ASP A 150 40.38 25.42 -70.31
N LEU A 151 40.82 24.22 -70.70
CA LEU A 151 40.90 23.06 -69.81
C LEU A 151 41.95 23.26 -68.70
N VAL A 152 43.06 23.94 -69.00
CA VAL A 152 44.10 24.29 -68.02
C VAL A 152 43.64 25.41 -67.10
N VAL A 153 42.90 26.40 -67.61
CA VAL A 153 42.29 27.46 -66.80
C VAL A 153 41.20 26.89 -65.89
N ASP A 154 40.33 26.01 -66.39
CA ASP A 154 39.29 25.34 -65.62
C ASP A 154 39.90 24.42 -64.55
N ALA A 155 40.93 23.64 -64.89
CA ALA A 155 41.67 22.84 -63.91
C ALA A 155 42.31 23.71 -62.81
N SER A 156 42.85 24.88 -63.14
CA SER A 156 43.40 25.82 -62.17
C SER A 156 42.32 26.42 -61.27
N ASN A 157 41.14 26.70 -61.85
CA ASN A 157 39.98 27.22 -61.12
C ASN A 157 39.36 26.13 -60.21
N ASP A 158 39.31 24.88 -60.65
CA ASP A 158 38.81 23.74 -59.88
C ASP A 158 39.78 23.35 -58.75
N VAL A 159 41.10 23.40 -58.97
CA VAL A 159 42.09 23.30 -57.87
C VAL A 159 41.88 24.43 -56.85
N THR A 160 41.63 25.67 -57.31
CA THR A 160 41.36 26.80 -56.41
C THR A 160 40.01 26.64 -55.69
N ALA A 161 38.99 26.09 -56.36
CA ALA A 161 37.68 25.79 -55.78
C ALA A 161 37.77 24.65 -54.76
N ALA A 162 38.55 23.61 -55.05
CA ALA A 162 38.84 22.50 -54.15
C ALA A 162 39.57 22.99 -52.89
N LEU A 163 40.57 23.88 -53.03
CA LEU A 163 41.32 24.44 -51.90
C LEU A 163 40.43 25.36 -51.03
N ARG A 164 39.52 26.14 -51.66
CA ARG A 164 38.47 26.85 -50.91
C ARG A 164 37.50 25.89 -50.21
N ARG A 165 37.15 24.76 -50.84
CA ARG A 165 36.30 23.72 -50.24
C ARG A 165 36.97 23.03 -49.06
N THR A 166 38.25 22.69 -49.15
CA THR A 166 38.99 22.08 -48.03
C THR A 166 39.17 23.07 -46.90
N HIS A 167 39.39 24.36 -47.18
CA HIS A 167 39.38 25.41 -46.16
C HIS A 167 38.02 25.52 -45.44
N GLN A 168 36.91 25.55 -46.20
CA GLN A 168 35.55 25.54 -45.63
C GLN A 168 35.28 24.28 -44.80
N LEU A 169 35.70 23.10 -45.28
CA LEU A 169 35.62 21.84 -44.52
C LEU A 169 36.43 21.92 -43.23
N MET A 170 37.68 22.39 -43.28
CA MET A 170 38.56 22.52 -42.13
C MET A 170 37.99 23.51 -41.10
N GLN A 171 37.39 24.62 -41.53
CA GLN A 171 36.65 25.54 -40.66
C GLN A 171 35.43 24.87 -40.02
N SER A 172 34.70 24.04 -40.77
CA SER A 172 33.52 23.31 -40.25
C SER A 172 33.89 22.18 -39.28
N GLU A 173 35.01 21.48 -39.50
CA GLU A 173 35.51 20.46 -38.57
C GLU A 173 36.14 21.12 -37.32
N LEU A 174 36.75 22.30 -37.44
CA LEU A 174 37.21 23.07 -36.29
C LEU A 174 36.06 23.57 -35.41
N SER A 175 34.97 24.09 -35.98
CA SER A 175 33.79 24.49 -35.19
C SER A 175 33.08 23.27 -34.58
N ARG A 176 33.02 22.15 -35.30
CA ARG A 176 32.53 20.86 -34.78
C ARG A 176 33.40 20.31 -33.64
N SER A 177 34.72 20.46 -33.73
CA SER A 177 35.68 20.09 -32.69
C SER A 177 35.51 20.95 -31.44
N GLN A 178 35.34 22.27 -31.59
CA GLN A 178 35.03 23.16 -30.45
C GLN A 178 33.70 22.79 -29.78
N PHE A 179 32.66 22.47 -30.55
CA PHE A 179 31.38 22.00 -29.99
C PHE A 179 31.53 20.66 -29.26
N ALA A 180 32.34 19.73 -29.78
CA ALA A 180 32.66 18.48 -29.11
C ALA A 180 33.45 18.70 -27.79
N GLN A 181 34.41 19.64 -27.78
CA GLN A 181 35.13 20.03 -26.56
C GLN A 181 34.20 20.65 -25.53
N GLN A 182 33.33 21.60 -25.91
CA GLN A 182 32.31 22.16 -25.03
C GLN A 182 31.36 21.10 -24.48
N THR A 183 30.98 20.10 -25.29
CA THR A 183 30.14 18.98 -24.84
C THR A 183 30.87 18.10 -23.82
N LEU A 184 32.17 17.80 -24.03
CA LEU A 184 32.98 17.06 -23.07
C LEU A 184 33.17 17.84 -21.76
N GLU A 185 33.41 19.14 -21.85
CA GLU A 185 33.55 20.03 -20.69
C GLU A 185 32.24 20.12 -19.88
N GLN A 186 31.09 20.29 -20.56
CA GLN A 186 29.76 20.20 -19.93
C GLN A 186 29.52 18.84 -19.28
N SER A 187 29.90 17.73 -19.92
CA SER A 187 29.76 16.39 -19.33
C SER A 187 30.67 16.21 -18.10
N THR A 188 31.85 16.82 -18.10
CA THR A 188 32.79 16.81 -16.97
C THR A 188 32.26 17.67 -15.82
N ALA A 189 31.70 18.84 -16.10
CA ALA A 189 31.02 19.68 -15.12
C ALA A 189 29.81 18.95 -14.49
N ALA A 190 29.02 18.23 -15.30
CA ALA A 190 27.91 17.41 -14.82
C ALA A 190 28.37 16.25 -13.92
N LEU A 191 29.48 15.57 -14.27
CA LEU A 191 30.10 14.54 -13.43
C LEU A 191 30.61 15.12 -12.10
N ASN A 192 31.19 16.32 -12.12
CA ASN A 192 31.62 17.02 -10.91
C ASN A 192 30.43 17.41 -10.02
N SER A 193 29.35 17.97 -10.58
CA SER A 193 28.14 18.29 -9.80
C SER A 193 27.45 17.05 -9.24
N LEU A 194 27.54 15.92 -9.95
CA LEU A 194 27.05 14.63 -9.45
C LEU A 194 27.93 14.09 -8.31
N SER A 195 29.25 14.24 -8.40
CA SER A 195 30.19 13.90 -7.32
C SER A 195 29.96 14.75 -6.07
N GLU A 196 29.73 16.07 -6.24
CA GLU A 196 29.34 16.97 -5.15
C GLU A 196 27.98 16.58 -4.56
N SER A 197 27.01 16.22 -5.39
CA SER A 197 25.71 15.69 -4.94
C SER A 197 25.85 14.41 -4.13
N TYR A 198 26.73 13.47 -4.53
CA TYR A 198 27.02 12.27 -3.74
C TYR A 198 27.74 12.58 -2.41
N SER A 199 28.66 13.55 -2.39
CA SER A 199 29.30 14.01 -1.14
C SER A 199 28.27 14.65 -0.19
N ASN A 200 27.36 15.46 -0.73
CA ASN A 200 26.26 16.04 0.04
C ASN A 200 25.29 14.95 0.56
N LEU A 201 24.99 13.91 -0.23
CA LEU A 201 24.23 12.75 0.25
C LEU A 201 24.96 11.99 1.35
N ASP A 202 26.28 11.81 1.29
CA ASP A 202 27.05 11.16 2.35
C ASP A 202 27.04 11.97 3.65
N THR A 203 27.19 13.30 3.58
CA THR A 203 27.06 14.15 4.79
C THR A 203 25.63 14.15 5.37
N LEU A 204 24.59 14.09 4.53
CA LEU A 204 23.20 13.93 4.97
C LEU A 204 22.93 12.53 5.56
N LEU A 205 23.52 11.47 5.01
CA LEU A 205 23.44 10.13 5.57
C LEU A 205 24.23 10.00 6.89
N ALA A 206 25.37 10.67 7.02
CA ALA A 206 26.14 10.76 8.24
C ALA A 206 25.38 11.52 9.34
N SER A 207 24.71 12.64 9.00
CA SER A 207 23.89 13.40 9.95
C SER A 207 22.61 12.63 10.33
N SER A 208 21.94 11.98 9.38
CA SER A 208 20.83 11.06 9.65
C SER A 208 21.25 9.91 10.56
N ARG A 209 22.39 9.26 10.28
CA ARG A 209 22.97 8.20 11.13
C ARG A 209 23.32 8.72 12.52
N SER A 210 23.80 9.95 12.67
CA SER A 210 24.10 10.52 13.99
C SER A 210 22.83 10.82 14.78
N LEU A 211 21.77 11.31 14.13
CA LEU A 211 20.45 11.52 14.73
C LEU A 211 19.77 10.21 15.12
N VAL A 212 19.78 9.20 14.24
CA VAL A 212 19.27 7.84 14.53
C VAL A 212 20.07 7.19 15.65
N SER A 213 21.41 7.34 15.67
CA SER A 213 22.26 6.88 16.77
C SER A 213 21.94 7.59 18.08
N SER A 214 21.69 8.91 18.04
CA SER A 214 21.28 9.70 19.21
C SER A 214 19.92 9.25 19.76
N LEU A 215 18.91 9.08 18.89
CA LEU A 215 17.59 8.56 19.25
C LEU A 215 17.67 7.15 19.82
N LEU A 216 18.34 6.22 19.12
CA LEU A 216 18.48 4.83 19.58
C LEU A 216 19.32 4.73 20.87
N ARG A 217 20.30 5.62 21.08
CA ARG A 217 21.08 5.67 22.33
C ARG A 217 20.25 6.22 23.48
N SER A 218 19.49 7.29 23.24
CA SER A 218 18.56 7.89 24.21
C SER A 218 17.49 6.89 24.63
N GLN A 219 16.76 6.32 23.66
CA GLN A 219 15.70 5.34 23.92
C GLN A 219 16.23 4.07 24.59
N LYS A 220 17.42 3.56 24.21
CA LYS A 220 18.07 2.44 24.93
C LYS A 220 18.39 2.79 26.38
N SER A 221 18.90 4.01 26.65
CA SER A 221 19.27 4.40 28.00
C SER A 221 18.07 4.44 28.94
N ASP A 222 16.93 4.92 28.46
CA ASP A 222 15.68 4.98 29.23
C ASP A 222 15.11 3.57 29.49
N THR A 223 15.12 2.68 28.49
CA THR A 223 14.70 1.28 28.70
C THR A 223 15.55 0.54 29.74
N TRP A 224 16.85 0.87 29.88
CA TRP A 224 17.71 0.23 30.87
C TRP A 224 17.45 0.71 32.31
N TYR A 225 17.07 1.97 32.49
CA TYR A 225 16.58 2.45 33.79
C TYR A 225 15.23 1.83 34.17
N LEU A 226 14.30 1.70 33.23
CA LEU A 226 13.02 1.01 33.46
C LEU A 226 13.20 -0.47 33.79
N GLU A 227 14.09 -1.18 33.06
CA GLU A 227 14.41 -2.58 33.30
C GLU A 227 15.05 -2.79 34.68
N THR A 228 16.06 -2.00 35.04
CA THR A 228 16.73 -2.11 36.36
C THR A 228 15.78 -1.74 37.50
N ALA A 229 14.93 -0.71 37.34
CA ALA A 229 13.90 -0.35 38.31
C ALA A 229 12.86 -1.47 38.47
N PHE A 230 12.43 -2.11 37.37
CA PHE A 230 11.50 -3.25 37.40
C PHE A 230 12.10 -4.44 38.15
N TYR A 231 13.38 -4.80 37.91
CA TYR A 231 14.03 -5.88 38.65
C TYR A 231 14.20 -5.59 40.15
N ILE A 232 14.53 -4.35 40.54
CA ILE A 232 14.59 -3.95 41.95
C ILE A 232 13.20 -4.02 42.59
N LEU A 233 12.16 -3.52 41.91
CA LEU A 233 10.77 -3.63 42.35
C LEU A 233 10.35 -5.11 42.51
N LEU A 234 10.63 -5.95 41.52
CA LEU A 234 10.30 -7.37 41.57
C LEU A 234 11.06 -8.08 42.71
N GLY A 235 12.34 -7.74 42.92
CA GLY A 235 13.14 -8.21 44.04
C GLY A 235 12.58 -7.81 45.40
N THR A 236 12.11 -6.56 45.56
CA THR A 236 11.46 -6.12 46.81
C THR A 236 10.10 -6.77 47.04
N ILE A 237 9.31 -7.02 45.98
CA ILE A 237 8.05 -7.79 46.07
C ILE A 237 8.33 -9.25 46.45
N ILE A 238 9.30 -9.90 45.80
CA ILE A 238 9.73 -11.27 46.12
C ILE A 238 10.23 -11.35 47.56
N TRP A 239 11.00 -10.37 48.02
CA TRP A 239 11.45 -10.27 49.42
C TRP A 239 10.29 -10.05 50.40
N LEU A 240 9.31 -9.21 50.04
CA LEU A 240 8.09 -9.01 50.83
C LEU A 240 7.25 -10.28 50.92
N LEU A 241 7.07 -11.01 49.82
CA LEU A 241 6.39 -12.30 49.80
C LEU A 241 7.16 -13.32 50.66
N PHE A 242 8.46 -13.46 50.47
CA PHE A 242 9.30 -14.34 51.28
C PHE A 242 9.19 -14.02 52.78
N ARG A 243 9.27 -12.73 53.15
CA ARG A 243 9.18 -12.29 54.54
C ARG A 243 7.77 -12.37 55.13
N ARG A 244 6.72 -12.13 54.34
CA ARG A 244 5.32 -12.03 54.81
C ARG A 244 4.54 -13.32 54.68
N ILE A 245 4.57 -13.97 53.52
CA ILE A 245 3.78 -15.18 53.22
C ILE A 245 4.56 -16.47 53.49
N PHE A 246 5.89 -16.51 53.26
CA PHE A 246 6.70 -17.70 53.53
C PHE A 246 7.19 -17.82 54.97
N TYR A 247 7.27 -16.74 55.77
CA TYR A 247 7.81 -16.85 57.14
C TYR A 247 6.76 -17.11 58.24
N GLY A 248 5.56 -16.52 58.13
CA GLY A 248 4.50 -16.68 59.12
C GLY A 248 3.59 -17.88 58.84
N PRO A 249 2.73 -17.81 57.80
CA PRO A 249 1.81 -18.89 57.44
C PRO A 249 2.50 -20.23 57.20
N LEU A 250 3.72 -20.23 56.65
CA LEU A 250 4.45 -21.44 56.32
C LEU A 250 5.06 -22.14 57.54
N TRP A 251 5.36 -21.42 58.63
CA TRP A 251 5.66 -22.06 59.92
C TRP A 251 4.43 -22.86 60.40
N TRP A 252 3.23 -22.28 60.25
CA TRP A 252 1.98 -22.99 60.57
C TRP A 252 1.71 -24.14 59.60
N LEU A 253 1.91 -23.95 58.30
CA LEU A 253 1.72 -24.96 57.25
C LEU A 253 2.76 -26.09 57.32
N LEU A 254 3.93 -25.89 57.92
CA LEU A 254 4.91 -26.94 58.18
C LEU A 254 4.66 -27.62 59.54
N TRP A 255 4.33 -26.85 60.59
CA TRP A 255 4.10 -27.38 61.93
C TRP A 255 2.77 -28.13 62.08
N LEU A 256 1.70 -27.70 61.39
CA LEU A 256 0.37 -28.31 61.49
C LEU A 256 0.31 -29.72 60.90
N PRO A 257 0.80 -30.02 59.67
CA PRO A 257 0.88 -31.40 59.18
C PRO A 257 1.92 -32.21 59.96
N LEU A 258 3.05 -31.65 60.38
CA LEU A 258 4.04 -32.38 61.18
C LEU A 258 3.47 -32.79 62.55
N LYS A 259 2.67 -31.92 63.18
CA LYS A 259 1.95 -32.19 64.43
C LYS A 259 0.77 -33.16 64.22
N MET A 260 0.09 -33.11 63.07
CA MET A 260 -0.90 -34.13 62.69
C MET A 260 -0.24 -35.49 62.47
N ILE A 261 0.89 -35.56 61.78
CA ILE A 261 1.68 -36.78 61.56
C ILE A 261 2.18 -37.33 62.91
N TYR A 262 2.74 -36.49 63.79
CA TYR A 262 3.13 -36.92 65.14
C TYR A 262 1.95 -37.47 65.94
N ARG A 263 0.77 -36.82 65.90
CA ARG A 263 -0.44 -37.32 66.58
C ARG A 263 -1.00 -38.60 65.95
N SER A 264 -1.00 -38.73 64.62
CA SER A 264 -1.40 -39.96 63.93
C SER A 264 -0.43 -41.09 64.21
N MET A 265 0.88 -40.84 64.18
CA MET A 265 1.90 -41.85 64.47
C MET A 265 1.82 -42.29 65.93
N LEU A 266 1.60 -41.37 66.87
CA LEU A 266 1.35 -41.68 68.29
C LEU A 266 0.03 -42.44 68.50
N ALA A 267 -1.02 -42.13 67.73
CA ALA A 267 -2.30 -42.84 67.79
C ALA A 267 -2.20 -44.26 67.19
N ILE A 268 -1.46 -44.44 66.10
CA ILE A 268 -1.22 -45.74 65.45
C ILE A 268 -0.32 -46.62 66.35
N PHE A 269 0.73 -46.06 66.97
CA PHE A 269 1.50 -46.78 67.99
C PHE A 269 0.69 -47.07 69.26
N GLY A 270 -0.16 -46.13 69.69
CA GLY A 270 -1.05 -46.30 70.84
C GLY A 270 -2.10 -47.39 70.64
N LEU A 271 -2.60 -47.56 69.40
CA LEU A 271 -3.59 -48.59 69.05
C LEU A 271 -2.98 -50.01 69.05
N VAL A 272 -1.67 -50.14 68.85
CA VAL A 272 -0.95 -51.44 68.93
C VAL A 272 -0.56 -51.78 70.38
N GLY A 273 -0.59 -50.81 71.30
CA GLY A 273 -0.10 -50.96 72.67
C GLY A 273 -1.05 -51.62 73.67
N LEU A 274 -2.37 -51.69 73.42
CA LEU A 274 -3.36 -52.21 74.37
C LEU A 274 -4.40 -53.15 73.73
N SER A 275 -3.96 -54.39 73.48
CA SER A 275 -4.85 -55.55 73.52
C SER A 275 -5.52 -55.62 74.91
N GLY A 276 -6.82 -55.29 75.01
CA GLY A 276 -7.40 -54.99 76.34
C GLY A 276 -8.91 -55.09 76.53
N GLY A 277 -9.65 -55.84 75.70
CA GLY A 277 -10.90 -56.50 76.14
C GLY A 277 -12.23 -55.72 76.22
N ALA A 278 -13.29 -56.54 76.14
CA ALA A 278 -14.64 -56.36 76.67
C ALA A 278 -15.57 -55.24 76.14
N GLN A 279 -16.63 -55.69 75.47
CA GLN A 279 -17.91 -54.99 75.33
C GLN A 279 -18.53 -54.71 76.72
N LYS A 280 -19.30 -53.62 76.88
CA LYS A 280 -20.77 -53.68 77.02
C LYS A 280 -21.45 -52.32 77.18
N SER A 281 -22.72 -52.30 76.76
CA SER A 281 -23.73 -51.28 77.05
C SER A 281 -24.11 -51.25 78.53
N VAL A 282 -24.59 -50.10 79.04
CA VAL A 282 -25.84 -50.03 79.81
C VAL A 282 -26.35 -48.58 79.90
N THR A 283 -27.68 -48.45 79.97
CA THR A 283 -28.48 -47.21 80.07
C THR A 283 -28.72 -46.78 81.53
N SER A 284 -29.48 -45.69 81.72
CA SER A 284 -30.09 -45.20 82.98
C SER A 284 -29.20 -44.43 83.98
N VAL A 285 -29.68 -43.42 84.75
CA VAL A 285 -30.83 -42.47 84.65
C VAL A 285 -30.84 -41.54 85.89
N ARG A 286 -31.42 -40.31 85.80
CA ARG A 286 -31.83 -39.38 86.91
C ARG A 286 -30.69 -38.77 87.79
N HIS A 287 -30.82 -37.64 88.48
CA HIS A 287 -31.89 -36.68 88.89
C HIS A 287 -31.26 -35.24 88.96
N SER A 288 -31.92 -34.07 89.21
CA SER A 288 -33.29 -33.52 89.03
C SER A 288 -33.37 -32.08 89.60
N VAL A 289 -34.01 -31.10 88.93
CA VAL A 289 -34.80 -29.94 89.47
C VAL A 289 -35.35 -29.09 88.30
N THR A 290 -36.62 -29.21 87.87
CA THR A 290 -37.87 -28.51 88.30
C THR A 290 -38.07 -27.06 87.82
N SER A 291 -39.09 -26.87 86.94
CA SER A 291 -39.95 -25.67 86.71
C SER A 291 -39.28 -24.28 86.58
N GLY A 292 -39.39 -23.52 85.47
CA GLY A 292 -40.58 -23.00 84.77
C GLY A 292 -40.41 -21.46 84.65
N LEU A 293 -40.99 -20.65 83.75
CA LEU A 293 -42.10 -20.76 82.77
C LEU A 293 -41.75 -20.01 81.45
N SER A 294 -42.59 -20.19 80.42
CA SER A 294 -42.96 -19.24 79.34
C SER A 294 -41.91 -18.68 78.35
N ALA A 295 -41.82 -19.38 77.21
CA ALA A 295 -41.88 -18.89 75.83
C ALA A 295 -41.68 -17.38 75.50
N THR A 296 -40.74 -17.10 74.59
CA THR A 296 -40.80 -16.06 73.52
C THR A 296 -39.65 -16.28 72.52
N SER A 297 -39.92 -16.23 71.19
CA SER A 297 -38.96 -16.06 70.07
C SER A 297 -37.84 -17.12 69.86
N MET A 298 -37.27 -17.37 68.67
CA MET A 298 -37.57 -17.05 67.26
C MET A 298 -36.76 -18.04 66.39
N ALA A 299 -37.33 -18.58 65.31
CA ALA A 299 -36.58 -19.29 64.28
C ALA A 299 -37.31 -19.23 62.92
N THR A 300 -36.86 -18.34 62.03
CA THR A 300 -37.48 -18.09 60.73
C THR A 300 -37.17 -19.22 59.74
N VAL A 301 -38.19 -19.68 59.02
CA VAL A 301 -38.12 -20.70 57.96
C VAL A 301 -38.40 -20.04 56.60
N ILE A 302 -37.67 -20.47 55.57
CA ILE A 302 -37.82 -20.07 54.15
C ILE A 302 -38.91 -20.95 53.52
N PRO A 303 -39.88 -20.38 52.77
CA PRO A 303 -39.87 -20.58 51.31
C PRO A 303 -40.40 -19.40 50.46
N SER A 304 -40.00 -19.39 49.19
CA SER A 304 -40.44 -18.45 48.15
C SER A 304 -41.91 -18.62 47.74
N ALA A 305 -42.60 -17.53 47.38
CA ALA A 305 -43.04 -17.28 45.99
C ALA A 305 -43.89 -15.99 45.79
N ARG A 306 -43.52 -15.23 44.74
CA ARG A 306 -44.37 -14.48 43.78
C ARG A 306 -45.46 -13.46 44.21
N THR A 307 -45.21 -12.22 43.79
CA THR A 307 -46.10 -11.27 43.06
C THR A 307 -47.42 -10.78 43.66
N LEU A 308 -47.54 -9.46 43.87
CA LEU A 308 -48.54 -8.60 43.20
C LEU A 308 -48.24 -7.09 43.40
N ALA A 309 -48.57 -6.27 42.37
CA ALA A 309 -48.96 -4.84 42.44
C ALA A 309 -47.96 -3.80 43.06
N GLU A 310 -48.10 -2.47 42.91
CA GLU A 310 -49.11 -1.59 42.28
C GLU A 310 -48.37 -0.35 41.67
N ALA A 311 -49.09 0.50 40.92
CA ALA A 311 -48.59 1.67 40.17
C ALA A 311 -48.16 2.90 41.01
N ASP A 312 -47.52 3.89 40.34
CA ASP A 312 -48.03 5.28 40.34
C ASP A 312 -47.61 6.11 39.10
N SER A 313 -48.43 7.11 38.73
CA SER A 313 -48.19 8.36 37.96
C SER A 313 -47.33 8.30 36.66
N SER A 314 -47.88 8.45 35.44
CA SER A 314 -48.32 9.69 34.74
C SER A 314 -47.16 10.63 34.31
N GLU A 315 -47.12 11.30 33.13
CA GLU A 315 -48.19 11.68 32.20
C GLU A 315 -47.65 12.14 30.80
N SER A 316 -48.41 11.90 29.71
CA SER A 316 -48.42 12.66 28.42
C SER A 316 -47.17 12.71 27.49
N SER A 317 -47.21 13.07 26.19
CA SER A 317 -48.21 12.91 25.09
C SER A 317 -47.64 13.42 23.74
N GLN A 318 -47.64 12.58 22.68
CA GLN A 318 -47.74 12.95 21.23
C GLN A 318 -46.60 13.85 20.62
N THR A 319 -46.28 13.96 19.33
CA THR A 319 -46.91 13.70 18.01
C THR A 319 -45.85 13.46 16.89
N ALA A 320 -46.26 12.88 15.75
CA ALA A 320 -45.72 13.10 14.38
C ALA A 320 -44.27 12.61 14.03
N SER A 321 -43.94 12.15 12.81
CA SER A 321 -44.72 11.76 11.62
C SER A 321 -43.92 10.75 10.77
N ALA A 322 -44.58 9.93 9.95
CA ALA A 322 -43.95 9.02 8.99
C ALA A 322 -43.85 9.64 7.58
N ILE A 323 -42.89 9.17 6.77
CA ILE A 323 -42.84 9.15 5.28
C ILE A 323 -41.64 8.27 4.85
N PRO A 324 -41.66 7.58 3.69
CA PRO A 324 -41.20 6.18 3.62
C PRO A 324 -39.80 5.95 3.02
N ALA A 325 -39.28 4.74 3.25
CA ALA A 325 -38.06 4.22 2.63
C ALA A 325 -38.41 3.20 1.52
N THR A 326 -38.37 3.65 0.26
CA THR A 326 -38.45 2.78 -0.94
C THR A 326 -37.68 3.43 -2.08
N GLU A 327 -36.40 3.08 -2.27
CA GLU A 327 -35.64 3.25 -3.55
C GLU A 327 -34.19 2.75 -3.48
N SER A 328 -33.60 2.61 -2.29
CA SER A 328 -32.15 2.34 -2.14
C SER A 328 -31.69 0.92 -2.46
N GLU A 329 -32.56 -0.09 -2.43
CA GLU A 329 -32.14 -1.50 -2.61
C GLU A 329 -31.94 -1.91 -4.09
N SER A 330 -32.71 -1.32 -5.02
CA SER A 330 -32.61 -1.66 -6.45
C SER A 330 -31.25 -1.30 -7.06
N ILE A 331 -30.59 -0.25 -6.55
CA ILE A 331 -29.32 0.24 -7.08
C ILE A 331 -28.15 -0.60 -6.55
N SER A 332 -28.27 -1.18 -5.35
CA SER A 332 -27.25 -2.10 -4.82
C SER A 332 -27.15 -3.39 -5.62
N GLU A 333 -28.28 -4.00 -6.02
CA GLU A 333 -28.26 -5.23 -6.82
C GLU A 333 -27.70 -5.00 -8.23
N GLU A 334 -28.01 -3.87 -8.86
CA GLU A 334 -27.48 -3.51 -10.19
C GLU A 334 -25.94 -3.29 -10.15
N ILE A 335 -25.42 -2.66 -9.10
CA ILE A 335 -23.97 -2.46 -8.92
C ILE A 335 -23.26 -3.79 -8.63
N VAL A 336 -23.83 -4.67 -7.79
CA VAL A 336 -23.28 -6.02 -7.54
C VAL A 336 -23.24 -6.83 -8.84
N LYS A 337 -24.30 -6.75 -9.66
CA LYS A 337 -24.35 -7.43 -10.96
C LYS A 337 -23.28 -6.90 -11.92
N MET A 338 -23.11 -5.58 -12.05
CA MET A 338 -22.04 -5.00 -12.88
C MET A 338 -20.62 -5.39 -12.41
N VAL A 339 -20.37 -5.52 -11.11
CA VAL A 339 -19.07 -5.97 -10.59
C VAL A 339 -18.84 -7.45 -10.92
N SER A 340 -19.83 -8.33 -10.69
CA SER A 340 -19.71 -9.75 -11.05
C SER A 340 -19.66 -10.04 -12.55
N GLU A 341 -20.24 -9.19 -13.40
CA GLU A 341 -20.06 -9.27 -14.86
C GLU A 341 -18.63 -8.84 -15.26
N ARG A 342 -18.10 -7.78 -14.65
CA ARG A 342 -16.74 -7.28 -14.90
C ARG A 342 -15.63 -8.24 -14.43
N GLU A 343 -15.82 -8.92 -13.31
CA GLU A 343 -14.90 -9.98 -12.85
C GLU A 343 -14.87 -11.17 -13.84
N LYS A 344 -16.02 -11.54 -14.42
CA LYS A 344 -16.10 -12.59 -15.46
C LYS A 344 -15.49 -12.18 -16.80
N GLU A 345 -15.48 -10.89 -17.12
CA GLU A 345 -14.73 -10.35 -18.27
C GLU A 345 -13.23 -10.35 -18.00
N GLU A 346 -12.77 -9.98 -16.80
CA GLU A 346 -11.35 -9.98 -16.44
C GLU A 346 -10.75 -11.40 -16.34
N ASP A 347 -11.51 -12.40 -15.88
CA ASP A 347 -11.04 -13.80 -15.86
C ASP A 347 -10.96 -14.43 -17.27
N GLN A 348 -11.90 -14.11 -18.17
CA GLN A 348 -11.77 -14.48 -19.59
C GLN A 348 -10.53 -13.82 -20.23
N HIS A 349 -10.26 -12.55 -19.91
CA HIS A 349 -9.08 -11.85 -20.39
C HIS A 349 -7.75 -12.37 -19.80
N ARG A 350 -7.77 -12.99 -18.61
CA ARG A 350 -6.60 -13.63 -18.00
C ARG A 350 -6.27 -14.98 -18.61
N GLN A 351 -7.26 -15.74 -19.08
CA GLN A 351 -7.01 -17.04 -19.73
C GLN A 351 -6.51 -16.91 -21.18
N SER A 352 -6.75 -15.79 -21.87
CA SER A 352 -6.18 -15.54 -23.22
C SER A 352 -4.75 -14.97 -23.20
N GLY A 353 -4.04 -15.03 -22.06
CA GLY A 353 -2.72 -14.44 -21.85
C GLY A 353 -1.53 -15.11 -22.56
N GLY A 354 -1.79 -15.99 -23.55
CA GLY A 354 -0.78 -16.44 -24.50
C GLY A 354 -0.52 -15.38 -25.56
N THR A 355 0.70 -15.31 -26.10
CA THR A 355 1.00 -14.39 -27.21
C THR A 355 0.13 -14.71 -28.41
N ASN A 356 -0.83 -13.82 -28.71
CA ASN A 356 -1.73 -13.97 -29.84
C ASN A 356 -0.95 -13.84 -31.16
N VAL A 357 -0.66 -14.99 -31.78
CA VAL A 357 0.03 -15.12 -33.07
C VAL A 357 -0.98 -15.29 -34.22
N ASP A 358 -2.26 -15.51 -33.89
CA ASP A 358 -3.29 -15.94 -34.85
C ASP A 358 -4.14 -14.79 -35.41
N ASP A 359 -4.15 -13.61 -34.79
CA ASP A 359 -4.76 -12.37 -35.32
C ASP A 359 -3.91 -11.66 -36.41
N ILE A 360 -3.26 -12.43 -37.30
CA ILE A 360 -2.51 -11.90 -38.46
C ILE A 360 -3.25 -12.29 -39.74
N SER A 361 -3.70 -11.28 -40.50
CA SER A 361 -4.31 -11.49 -41.81
C SER A 361 -3.40 -12.33 -42.73
N PRO A 362 -3.94 -13.28 -43.52
CA PRO A 362 -3.12 -14.15 -44.38
C PRO A 362 -2.31 -13.39 -45.44
N GLU A 363 -2.68 -12.14 -45.78
CA GLU A 363 -1.88 -11.27 -46.63
C GLU A 363 -0.66 -10.67 -45.91
N GLU A 364 -0.82 -10.37 -44.63
CA GLU A 364 0.19 -9.70 -43.80
C GLU A 364 1.27 -10.68 -43.32
N ARG A 365 0.90 -11.96 -43.17
CA ARG A 365 1.84 -13.07 -42.98
C ARG A 365 2.80 -13.23 -44.17
N LYS A 366 2.29 -13.21 -45.41
CA LYS A 366 3.11 -13.32 -46.63
C LYS A 366 4.13 -12.17 -46.74
N ARG A 367 3.71 -10.94 -46.46
CA ARG A 367 4.62 -9.77 -46.43
C ARG A 367 5.77 -9.91 -45.42
N GLN A 368 5.54 -10.59 -44.29
CA GLN A 368 6.59 -10.86 -43.30
C GLN A 368 7.51 -12.01 -43.70
N GLU A 369 7.01 -12.99 -44.45
CA GLU A 369 7.81 -14.09 -45.01
C GLU A 369 8.69 -13.64 -46.20
N GLU A 370 8.27 -12.63 -46.96
CA GLU A 370 9.05 -12.00 -48.04
C GLU A 370 10.19 -11.08 -47.54
N MET A 371 10.20 -10.67 -46.26
CA MET A 371 11.25 -9.82 -45.72
C MET A 371 12.53 -10.61 -45.39
N PRO A 372 13.72 -10.20 -45.89
CA PRO A 372 14.96 -10.92 -45.62
C PRO A 372 15.32 -10.88 -44.14
N ARG A 373 15.45 -12.06 -43.53
CA ARG A 373 15.74 -12.22 -42.10
C ARG A 373 17.10 -11.61 -41.73
N ASN A 374 17.10 -10.71 -40.74
CA ASN A 374 18.29 -10.01 -40.28
C ASN A 374 19.31 -10.97 -39.60
N PRO A 375 20.52 -11.16 -40.15
CA PRO A 375 21.49 -12.14 -39.66
C PRO A 375 22.11 -11.78 -38.29
N LYS A 376 21.87 -10.58 -37.75
CA LYS A 376 22.38 -10.16 -36.43
C LYS A 376 21.51 -10.59 -35.24
N LYS A 377 20.34 -11.19 -35.47
CA LYS A 377 19.46 -11.67 -34.39
C LYS A 377 19.73 -13.15 -34.10
N ARG A 378 20.60 -13.43 -33.12
CA ARG A 378 20.82 -14.80 -32.62
C ARG A 378 19.57 -15.27 -31.87
N MET A 379 18.83 -16.19 -32.47
CA MET A 379 17.77 -16.91 -31.76
C MET A 379 18.42 -17.95 -30.84
N TRP A 380 17.82 -18.21 -29.69
CA TRP A 380 18.24 -19.28 -28.79
C TRP A 380 17.49 -20.55 -29.20
N GLU A 381 18.24 -21.57 -29.61
CA GLU A 381 17.69 -22.87 -30.00
C GLU A 381 17.67 -23.78 -28.78
N GLU A 382 16.47 -24.13 -28.32
CA GLU A 382 16.27 -25.06 -27.20
C GLU A 382 16.42 -26.51 -27.69
N ASN A 383 17.37 -27.24 -27.11
CA ASN A 383 17.57 -28.66 -27.42
C ASN A 383 16.53 -29.52 -26.70
N ILE A 384 15.41 -29.82 -27.36
CA ILE A 384 14.29 -30.60 -26.80
C ILE A 384 14.63 -32.11 -26.65
N ASP A 385 15.64 -32.61 -27.37
CA ASP A 385 15.93 -34.05 -27.56
C ASP A 385 16.58 -34.79 -26.37
N LYS A 386 16.41 -34.33 -25.13
CA LYS A 386 16.96 -35.02 -23.92
C LYS A 386 15.95 -35.36 -22.84
N ALA A 387 14.68 -34.97 -22.97
CA ALA A 387 13.66 -35.25 -21.96
C ALA A 387 12.95 -36.61 -22.15
N SER A 388 12.87 -37.13 -23.37
CA SER A 388 12.00 -38.28 -23.74
C SER A 388 12.61 -39.67 -23.59
N LYS A 389 13.78 -39.82 -22.93
CA LYS A 389 14.57 -41.06 -22.99
C LYS A 389 14.98 -41.65 -21.63
N LYS A 390 14.18 -41.42 -20.59
CA LYS A 390 14.43 -41.95 -19.24
C LYS A 390 13.34 -42.84 -18.63
N ASP A 391 12.17 -42.95 -19.26
CA ASP A 391 11.02 -43.69 -18.71
C ASP A 391 10.75 -45.01 -19.48
N GLU A 392 11.81 -45.72 -19.86
CA GLU A 392 11.75 -47.14 -20.26
C GLU A 392 12.99 -47.90 -19.75
N LEU A 393 12.87 -48.50 -18.55
CA LEU A 393 13.51 -49.75 -18.11
C LEU A 393 13.06 -50.14 -16.69
#